data_AF-A0A183KBL8-F1
#
_entry.id   AF-A0A183KBL8-F1
#
_cell.length_a   1.000
_cell.length_b   1.000
_cell.length_c   1.000
_cell.angle_alpha   90.00
_cell.angle_beta   90.00
_cell.angle_gamma   90.00
#
_symmetry.space_group_name_H-M   'P 1'
#
loop_
_entity.id
_entity.type
_entity.pdbx_description
1 polymer ?
#
loop_
_entity_poly.entity_id
_entity_poly.type
_entity_poly.pdbx_seq_one_letter_code
_entity_poly.pdbx_strand_id
1 'polypeptide(L)'
;MKSVLREAAIDYREVSGKELDHPDRKPKLQSRNRQHQKTIEDVRTRRRTDVASGHHLVVAKIKLKKRKHWTAGETALQMFNTAFLRDTSTFNQFKIALDKRFQALQDLLKEGKTTMKNNQKGIREAPTSTRQEVLGRKRHQHKGRVSMETLFWIQEGKNKKIAINNSRTKAKKLKAKAEYTEANRKVKQSIRVHKQKYMEDLATTAEIAEAEGNIGQPYDVTKRLSGKYGKPELLVKNKEGKPITEVLEQENRWIGD
;
A
#
# COMPACT_ATOMS: atom_id res chain seq x y z
N MET A 1 7.02 -28.64 13.47
CA MET A 1 7.12 -28.65 14.93
C MET A 1 8.58 -28.79 15.33
N LYS A 2 9.22 -27.73 15.85
CA LYS A 2 10.46 -27.82 16.64
C LYS A 2 10.42 -26.66 17.63
N SER A 3 10.35 -26.95 18.93
CA SER A 3 10.34 -25.98 20.02
C SER A 3 11.75 -25.82 20.59
N VAL A 4 12.26 -24.58 20.63
CA VAL A 4 13.49 -24.23 21.35
C VAL A 4 13.06 -23.67 22.70
N LEU A 5 13.47 -24.32 23.80
CA LEU A 5 13.29 -23.81 25.16
C LEU A 5 14.36 -22.75 25.40
N ARG A 6 13.96 -21.55 25.83
CA ARG A 6 14.87 -20.56 26.44
C ARG A 6 14.38 -20.28 27.85
N GLU A 7 15.25 -20.52 28.82
CA GLU A 7 15.05 -20.08 30.21
C GLU A 7 15.25 -18.57 30.27
N ALA A 8 14.30 -17.85 30.89
CA ALA A 8 14.45 -16.44 31.22
C ALA A 8 14.40 -16.32 32.75
N ALA A 9 15.51 -15.90 33.35
CA ALA A 9 15.57 -15.52 34.75
C ALA A 9 14.87 -14.16 34.92
N ILE A 10 13.92 -14.07 35.84
CA ILE A 10 13.27 -12.82 36.24
C ILE A 10 13.75 -12.50 37.66
N ASP A 11 14.41 -11.35 37.79
CA ASP A 11 14.94 -10.81 39.03
C ASP A 11 13.79 -10.29 39.92
N TYR A 12 13.74 -10.70 41.20
CA TYR A 12 12.70 -10.30 42.15
C TYR A 12 13.29 -9.30 43.15
N ARG A 13 12.92 -8.03 43.04
CA ARG A 13 13.12 -7.03 44.10
C ARG A 13 11.82 -6.29 44.40
N GLU A 14 11.58 -6.13 45.71
CA GLU A 14 10.55 -5.31 46.38
C GLU A 14 9.17 -5.96 46.62
N VAL A 15 9.06 -6.68 47.75
CA VAL A 15 7.80 -6.86 48.49
C VAL A 15 8.02 -6.35 49.91
N SER A 16 7.59 -5.11 50.18
CA SER A 16 7.39 -4.59 51.53
C SER A 16 5.89 -4.60 51.85
N GLY A 17 5.50 -5.25 52.93
CA GLY A 17 4.13 -5.18 53.46
C GLY A 17 3.75 -6.45 54.21
N LYS A 18 3.75 -6.35 55.54
CA LYS A 18 3.54 -7.41 56.54
C LYS A 18 2.14 -8.01 56.49
N GLU A 19 2.02 -9.32 56.64
CA GLU A 19 0.88 -9.99 57.30
C GLU A 19 1.38 -11.30 57.91
N LEU A 20 1.58 -11.30 59.23
CA LEU A 20 1.79 -12.48 60.05
C LEU A 20 0.40 -13.06 60.39
N ASP A 21 0.14 -14.32 60.03
CA ASP A 21 -0.31 -15.36 60.96
C ASP A 21 -0.81 -16.65 60.23
N HIS A 22 -0.51 -17.79 60.86
CA HIS A 22 -0.95 -19.19 60.64
C HIS A 22 -0.03 -20.17 59.84
N PRO A 23 0.34 -21.37 60.39
CA PRO A 23 1.41 -22.22 59.83
C PRO A 23 1.08 -23.07 58.59
N ASP A 24 -0.18 -23.12 58.12
CA ASP A 24 -0.60 -24.07 57.08
C ASP A 24 -1.13 -23.45 55.77
N ARG A 25 -0.86 -22.17 55.50
CA ARG A 25 -1.22 -21.54 54.22
C ARG A 25 -0.06 -21.57 53.22
N LYS A 26 -0.21 -22.39 52.16
CA LYS A 26 0.66 -22.37 50.97
C LYS A 26 0.72 -20.94 50.39
N PRO A 27 1.90 -20.39 50.08
CA PRO A 27 2.01 -19.03 49.55
C PRO A 27 1.37 -18.96 48.16
N LYS A 28 0.26 -18.23 48.07
CA LYS A 28 -0.35 -17.86 46.78
C LYS A 28 0.42 -16.69 46.20
N LEU A 29 1.33 -16.97 45.27
CA LEU A 29 1.94 -15.93 44.44
C LEU A 29 0.85 -15.31 43.56
N GLN A 30 0.33 -14.15 43.96
CA GLN A 30 -0.58 -13.36 43.12
C GLN A 30 0.22 -12.72 41.98
N SER A 31 0.13 -13.29 40.78
CA SER A 31 0.63 -12.66 39.57
C SER A 31 -0.28 -11.51 39.16
N ARG A 32 0.20 -10.28 39.35
CA ARG A 32 -0.54 -9.03 39.08
C ARG A 32 -0.53 -8.66 37.59
N ASN A 33 -0.84 -9.59 36.68
CA ASN A 33 -1.07 -9.24 35.28
C ASN A 33 -2.06 -10.20 34.58
N ARG A 34 -3.35 -9.80 34.52
CA ARG A 34 -4.47 -10.60 33.98
C ARG A 34 -4.35 -10.93 32.49
N GLN A 35 -3.54 -10.21 31.71
CA GLN A 35 -3.48 -10.38 30.25
C GLN A 35 -2.70 -11.63 29.79
N HIS A 36 -1.79 -12.16 30.61
CA HIS A 36 -0.90 -13.26 30.23
C HIS A 36 -1.24 -14.61 30.88
N GLN A 37 -2.26 -14.67 31.75
CA GLN A 37 -2.70 -15.91 32.41
C GLN A 37 -3.09 -17.02 31.41
N LYS A 38 -3.61 -16.67 30.24
CA LYS A 38 -4.06 -17.64 29.23
C LYS A 38 -2.92 -18.29 28.40
N THR A 39 -1.66 -17.88 28.60
CA THR A 39 -0.52 -18.38 27.82
C THR A 39 0.42 -19.31 28.59
N ILE A 40 0.30 -19.38 29.92
CA ILE A 40 1.14 -20.24 30.76
C ILE A 40 0.41 -21.57 30.93
N GLU A 41 0.99 -22.65 30.42
CA GLU A 41 0.38 -23.98 30.45
C GLU A 41 0.66 -24.73 31.75
N ASP A 42 1.87 -24.57 32.31
CA ASP A 42 2.29 -25.29 33.50
C ASP A 42 3.41 -24.52 34.21
N VAL A 43 3.42 -24.47 35.55
CA VAL A 43 4.49 -23.87 36.36
C VAL A 43 4.80 -24.81 37.49
N ARG A 44 6.04 -25.30 37.55
CA ARG A 44 6.50 -26.23 38.57
C ARG A 44 7.75 -25.72 39.24
N THR A 45 7.73 -25.79 40.57
CA THR A 45 8.90 -25.50 41.40
C THR A 45 9.70 -26.77 41.56
N ARG A 46 10.92 -26.83 41.00
CA ARG A 46 11.84 -27.96 41.17
C ARG A 46 12.69 -27.73 42.41
N ARG A 47 12.52 -28.57 43.43
CA ARG A 47 13.52 -28.70 44.52
C ARG A 47 14.67 -29.53 43.99
N ARG A 48 15.84 -28.94 43.82
CA ARG A 48 17.08 -29.69 43.57
C ARG A 48 17.80 -29.86 44.90
N THR A 49 18.00 -31.12 45.29
CA THR A 49 18.97 -31.51 46.31
C THR A 49 20.36 -31.28 45.72
N ASP A 50 20.94 -30.10 45.98
CA ASP A 50 22.29 -29.90 46.54
C ASP A 50 22.80 -28.45 46.33
N VAL A 51 23.52 -27.96 47.34
CA VAL A 51 24.37 -26.76 47.50
C VAL A 51 23.70 -25.39 47.73
N ALA A 52 23.43 -25.12 49.01
CA ALA A 52 23.62 -23.84 49.73
C ALA A 52 23.11 -22.52 49.13
N SER A 53 21.97 -22.50 48.43
CA SER A 53 21.20 -21.25 48.24
C SER A 53 19.73 -21.47 48.59
N GLY A 54 19.17 -20.57 49.42
CA GLY A 54 17.78 -20.64 49.92
C GLY A 54 16.71 -20.35 48.87
N HIS A 55 16.98 -20.62 47.59
CA HIS A 55 16.10 -20.26 46.48
C HIS A 55 15.62 -21.51 45.74
N HIS A 56 14.30 -21.59 45.49
CA HIS A 56 13.68 -22.68 44.75
C HIS A 56 13.60 -22.32 43.26
N LEU A 57 14.04 -23.23 42.39
CA LEU A 57 13.94 -23.03 40.94
C LEU A 57 12.50 -23.19 40.48
N VAL A 58 11.93 -22.16 39.84
CA VAL A 58 10.60 -22.22 39.25
C VAL A 58 10.73 -22.33 37.73
N VAL A 59 10.18 -23.40 37.16
CA VAL A 59 10.17 -23.66 35.72
C VAL A 59 8.75 -23.46 35.20
N ALA A 60 8.57 -22.61 34.19
CA ALA A 60 7.29 -22.34 33.55
C ALA A 60 7.28 -22.76 32.08
N LYS A 61 6.22 -23.46 31.66
CA LYS A 61 5.93 -23.80 30.28
C LYS A 61 4.89 -22.81 29.72
N ILE A 62 5.25 -22.10 28.65
CA ILE A 62 4.43 -21.02 28.10
C ILE A 62 4.16 -21.28 26.61
N LYS A 63 2.90 -21.23 26.20
CA LYS A 63 2.43 -21.28 24.81
C LYS A 63 2.18 -19.87 24.29
N LEU A 64 3.16 -19.36 23.55
CA LEU A 64 3.08 -18.05 22.90
C LEU A 64 2.60 -18.19 21.45
N LYS A 65 1.55 -17.47 21.08
CA LYS A 65 1.18 -17.27 19.66
C LYS A 65 2.01 -16.10 19.12
N LYS A 66 3.05 -16.37 18.34
CA LYS A 66 3.81 -15.32 17.65
C LYS A 66 2.91 -14.67 16.61
N ARG A 67 2.50 -13.41 16.85
CA ARG A 67 1.87 -12.59 15.81
C ARG A 67 2.91 -12.31 14.73
N LYS A 68 2.66 -12.74 13.50
CA LYS A 68 3.43 -12.26 12.35
C LYS A 68 3.04 -10.80 12.14
N HIS A 69 3.92 -9.87 12.46
CA HIS A 69 3.81 -8.54 11.90
C HIS A 69 4.12 -8.71 10.41
N TRP A 70 3.11 -8.53 9.57
CA TRP A 70 3.33 -8.38 8.16
C TRP A 70 4.09 -7.07 7.99
N THR A 71 5.39 -7.12 7.70
CA THR A 71 6.18 -5.95 7.27
C THR A 71 5.83 -5.61 5.82
N ALA A 72 4.54 -5.54 5.51
CA ALA A 72 4.01 -5.19 4.18
C ALA A 72 3.86 -3.68 3.98
N GLY A 73 4.27 -2.86 4.97
CA GLY A 73 4.04 -1.42 4.97
C GLY A 73 5.17 -0.56 4.40
N GLU A 74 6.44 -1.02 4.46
CA GLU A 74 7.57 -0.20 3.99
C GLU A 74 7.89 -0.36 2.50
N THR A 75 7.45 -1.47 1.90
CA THR A 75 7.49 -1.66 0.45
C THR A 75 6.07 -1.67 -0.08
N ALA A 76 5.37 -0.53 0.05
CA ALA A 76 4.29 -0.22 -0.87
C ALA A 76 4.86 -0.48 -2.28
N LEU A 77 4.31 -1.46 -3.00
CA LEU A 77 4.75 -1.91 -4.33
C LEU A 77 5.12 -0.69 -5.18
N GLN A 78 6.41 -0.34 -5.21
CA GLN A 78 6.92 0.68 -6.10
C GLN A 78 6.90 0.02 -7.48
N MET A 79 5.76 0.14 -8.15
CA MET A 79 5.62 -0.31 -9.51
C MET A 79 6.53 0.55 -10.37
N PHE A 80 7.59 -0.04 -10.88
CA PHE A 80 8.46 0.58 -11.88
C PHE A 80 7.89 0.30 -13.28
N ASN A 81 8.26 1.12 -14.26
CA ASN A 81 7.81 0.92 -15.64
C ASN A 81 8.63 -0.20 -16.30
N THR A 82 8.25 -1.46 -16.04
CA THR A 82 8.93 -2.64 -16.58
C THR A 82 8.87 -2.75 -18.11
N ALA A 83 7.94 -2.05 -18.76
CA ALA A 83 7.87 -1.98 -20.22
C ALA A 83 9.16 -1.41 -20.83
N PHE A 84 9.85 -0.50 -20.15
CA PHE A 84 11.13 0.04 -20.63
C PHE A 84 12.23 -1.02 -20.70
N LEU A 85 12.14 -2.14 -19.98
CA LEU A 85 13.14 -3.22 -20.11
C LEU A 85 13.00 -4.02 -21.41
N ARG A 86 11.94 -3.78 -22.20
CA ARG A 86 11.79 -4.40 -23.53
C ARG A 86 12.66 -3.71 -24.58
N ASP A 87 13.00 -2.44 -24.38
CA ASP A 87 13.96 -1.76 -25.23
C ASP A 87 15.38 -2.19 -24.83
N THR A 88 16.16 -2.61 -25.82
CA THR A 88 17.53 -3.08 -25.63
C THR A 88 18.44 -1.96 -25.14
N SER A 89 18.18 -0.71 -25.54
CA SER A 89 19.01 0.43 -25.19
C SER A 89 18.92 0.77 -23.69
N THR A 90 17.70 0.86 -23.17
CA THR A 90 17.37 1.10 -21.75
C THR A 90 17.76 -0.08 -20.86
N PHE A 91 17.64 -1.33 -21.34
CA PHE A 91 18.12 -2.50 -20.61
C PHE A 91 19.64 -2.45 -20.42
N ASN A 92 20.39 -2.09 -21.46
CA ASN A 92 21.85 -1.94 -21.36
C ASN A 92 22.24 -0.79 -20.42
N GLN A 93 21.52 0.34 -20.46
CA GLN A 93 21.70 1.43 -19.51
C GLN A 93 21.45 0.97 -18.06
N PHE A 94 20.41 0.18 -17.81
CA PHE A 94 20.13 -0.39 -16.49
C PHE A 94 21.29 -1.26 -16.00
N LYS A 95 21.83 -2.13 -16.86
CA LYS A 95 22.98 -2.99 -16.54
C LYS A 95 24.20 -2.15 -16.16
N ILE A 96 24.58 -1.18 -16.99
CA ILE A 96 25.73 -0.30 -16.75
C ILE A 96 25.56 0.50 -15.45
N ALA A 97 24.37 1.07 -15.21
CA ALA A 97 24.10 1.84 -14.01
C ALA A 97 24.19 0.97 -12.75
N LEU A 98 23.68 -0.26 -12.82
CA LEU A 98 23.76 -1.22 -11.72
C LEU A 98 25.21 -1.59 -11.41
N ASP A 99 25.99 -1.90 -12.43
CA ASP A 99 27.41 -2.27 -12.29
C ASP A 99 28.22 -1.14 -11.67
N LYS A 100 28.02 0.11 -12.13
CA LYS A 100 28.67 1.30 -11.55
C LYS A 100 28.37 1.47 -10.06
N ARG A 101 27.14 1.21 -9.64
CA ARG A 101 26.73 1.35 -8.22
C ARG A 101 27.30 0.26 -7.34
N PHE A 102 27.40 -0.97 -7.85
CA PHE A 102 28.10 -2.04 -7.14
C PHE A 102 29.59 -1.76 -7.05
N GLN A 103 30.21 -1.20 -8.09
CA GLN A 103 31.61 -0.77 -8.03
C GLN A 103 31.82 0.30 -6.94
N ALA A 104 30.98 1.33 -6.91
CA ALA A 104 31.03 2.35 -5.86
C ALA A 104 30.85 1.77 -4.45
N LEU A 105 29.98 0.76 -4.27
CA LEU A 105 29.82 0.06 -3.00
C LEU A 105 31.07 -0.75 -2.62
N GLN A 106 31.73 -1.39 -3.58
CA GLN A 106 32.98 -2.13 -3.36
C GLN A 106 34.12 -1.18 -2.97
N ASP A 107 34.22 -0.01 -3.60
CA ASP A 107 35.25 0.98 -3.28
C ASP A 107 35.01 1.56 -1.87
N LEU A 108 33.75 1.84 -1.52
CA LEU A 108 33.35 2.27 -0.18
C LEU A 108 33.68 1.22 0.91
N LEU A 109 33.57 -0.08 0.57
CA LEU A 109 33.95 -1.18 1.45
C LEU A 109 35.46 -1.25 1.69
N LYS A 110 36.26 -1.03 0.64
CA LYS A 110 37.74 -1.01 0.72
C LYS A 110 38.27 0.17 1.54
N GLU A 111 37.58 1.31 1.49
CA GLU A 111 37.96 2.50 2.25
C GLU A 111 37.69 2.38 3.77
N GLY A 112 37.06 1.30 4.24
CA GLY A 112 36.80 1.08 5.68
C GLY A 112 35.85 2.11 6.33
N LYS A 113 35.22 2.98 5.53
CA LYS A 113 34.43 4.13 5.99
C LYS A 113 33.03 3.78 6.49
N THR A 114 32.55 2.55 6.32
CA THR A 114 31.15 2.18 6.58
C THR A 114 30.96 1.05 7.57
N THR A 115 29.93 1.19 8.41
CA THR A 115 29.50 0.12 9.32
C THR A 115 28.90 -1.05 8.55
N MET A 116 29.09 -2.30 9.03
CA MET A 116 28.51 -3.53 8.46
C MET A 116 27.01 -3.40 8.11
N LYS A 117 26.25 -2.69 8.95
CA LYS A 117 24.81 -2.42 8.74
C LYS A 117 24.54 -1.56 7.52
N ASN A 118 25.36 -0.53 7.27
CA ASN A 118 25.23 0.35 6.12
C ASN A 118 25.56 -0.38 4.81
N ASN A 119 26.52 -1.31 4.85
CA ASN A 119 26.87 -2.15 3.70
C ASN A 119 25.73 -3.07 3.32
N GLN A 120 25.11 -3.72 4.30
CA GLN A 120 23.94 -4.56 4.08
C GLN A 120 22.75 -3.76 3.53
N LYS A 121 22.60 -2.50 3.96
CA LYS A 121 21.59 -1.57 3.44
C LYS A 121 21.87 -1.19 1.98
N GLY A 122 23.11 -0.80 1.66
CA GLY A 122 23.52 -0.43 0.30
C GLY A 122 23.31 -1.56 -0.72
N ILE A 123 23.65 -2.80 -0.36
CA ILE A 123 23.43 -3.98 -1.22
C ILE A 123 21.93 -4.21 -1.50
N ARG A 124 21.07 -4.01 -0.49
CA ARG A 124 19.61 -4.15 -0.65
C ARG A 124 19.01 -3.01 -1.46
N GLU A 125 19.54 -1.80 -1.33
CA GLU A 125 19.00 -0.59 -1.96
C GLU A 125 19.50 -0.36 -3.39
N ALA A 126 20.69 -0.84 -3.75
CA ALA A 126 21.29 -0.62 -5.07
C ALA A 126 20.37 -1.03 -6.23
N PRO A 127 19.82 -2.26 -6.28
CA PRO A 127 18.91 -2.64 -7.37
C PRO A 127 17.63 -1.80 -7.41
N THR A 128 17.07 -1.45 -6.24
CA THR A 128 15.84 -0.66 -6.13
C THR A 128 16.05 0.77 -6.61
N SER A 129 17.16 1.38 -6.20
CA SER A 129 17.52 2.72 -6.62
C SER A 129 17.85 2.76 -8.12
N THR A 130 18.44 1.71 -8.70
CA THR A 130 18.77 1.70 -10.14
C THR A 130 17.51 1.58 -10.98
N ARG A 131 16.56 0.75 -10.51
CA ARG A 131 15.22 0.67 -11.12
C ARG A 131 14.52 2.01 -11.07
N GLN A 132 14.64 2.74 -9.97
CA GLN A 132 14.06 4.08 -9.86
C GLN A 132 14.71 5.10 -10.79
N GLU A 133 16.04 5.07 -10.95
CA GLU A 133 16.77 5.99 -11.83
C GLU A 133 16.49 5.72 -13.32
N VAL A 134 16.56 4.46 -13.75
CA VAL A 134 16.49 4.11 -15.18
C VAL A 134 15.06 3.88 -15.67
N LEU A 135 14.22 3.21 -14.88
CA LEU A 135 12.84 2.86 -15.29
C LEU A 135 11.83 3.91 -14.82
N GLY A 136 12.19 4.72 -13.83
CA GLY A 136 11.26 5.62 -13.17
C GLY A 136 10.15 4.88 -12.42
N ARG A 137 9.45 5.61 -11.55
CA ARG A 137 8.22 5.10 -10.94
C ARG A 137 7.08 5.17 -11.93
N LYS A 138 6.26 4.12 -11.97
CA LYS A 138 5.00 4.14 -12.70
C LYS A 138 4.11 5.19 -12.07
N ARG A 139 3.87 6.29 -12.80
CA ARG A 139 2.93 7.32 -12.35
C ARG A 139 1.53 6.73 -12.46
N HIS A 140 0.78 6.75 -11.36
CA HIS A 140 -0.66 6.59 -11.45
C HIS A 140 -1.17 7.79 -12.23
N GLN A 141 -1.64 7.56 -13.46
CA GLN A 141 -2.36 8.60 -14.20
C GLN A 141 -3.59 8.95 -13.36
N HIS A 142 -3.54 10.10 -12.69
CA HIS A 142 -4.73 10.63 -12.06
C HIS A 142 -5.73 10.92 -13.17
N LYS A 143 -6.93 10.33 -13.08
CA LYS A 143 -8.09 10.78 -13.84
C LYS A 143 -8.14 12.30 -13.77
N GLY A 144 -8.31 12.94 -14.93
CA GLY A 144 -8.26 14.40 -15.09
C GLY A 144 -8.91 15.09 -13.91
N ARG A 145 -8.09 15.85 -13.16
CA ARG A 145 -8.57 16.51 -11.94
C ARG A 145 -9.72 17.43 -12.30
N VAL A 146 -10.66 17.51 -11.36
CA VAL A 146 -11.81 18.42 -11.36
C VAL A 146 -11.38 19.83 -11.79
N SER A 147 -12.15 20.49 -12.67
CA SER A 147 -11.81 21.83 -13.17
C SER A 147 -11.67 22.86 -12.04
N MET A 148 -10.86 23.89 -12.28
CA MET A 148 -10.66 24.99 -11.32
C MET A 148 -11.98 25.69 -10.98
N GLU A 149 -12.84 25.86 -11.99
CA GLU A 149 -14.19 26.38 -11.82
C GLU A 149 -15.06 25.49 -10.93
N THR A 150 -15.00 24.16 -11.08
CA THR A 150 -15.73 23.23 -10.21
C THR A 150 -15.22 23.28 -8.77
N LEU A 151 -13.91 23.42 -8.56
CA LEU A 151 -13.32 23.61 -7.23
C LEU A 151 -13.78 24.91 -6.56
N PHE A 152 -13.86 26.00 -7.31
CA PHE A 152 -14.40 27.28 -6.85
C PHE A 152 -15.84 27.12 -6.34
N TRP A 153 -16.71 26.49 -7.14
CA TRP A 153 -18.11 26.24 -6.73
C TRP A 153 -18.22 25.33 -5.50
N ILE A 154 -17.36 24.31 -5.39
CA ILE A 154 -17.31 23.43 -4.20
C ILE A 154 -16.93 24.24 -2.95
N GLN A 155 -15.97 25.15 -3.06
CA GLN A 155 -15.56 26.01 -1.96
C GLN A 155 -16.68 26.96 -1.55
N GLU A 156 -17.37 27.56 -2.51
CA GLU A 156 -18.56 28.39 -2.25
C GLU A 156 -19.66 27.61 -1.54
N GLY A 157 -19.95 26.38 -1.99
CA GLY A 157 -20.91 25.50 -1.32
C GLY A 157 -20.56 25.20 0.14
N LYS A 158 -19.26 25.08 0.46
CA LYS A 158 -18.77 24.93 1.85
C LYS A 158 -18.99 26.20 2.66
N ASN A 159 -18.68 27.37 2.11
CA ASN A 159 -18.87 28.66 2.76
C ASN A 159 -20.34 28.88 3.13
N LYS A 160 -21.27 28.59 2.20
CA LYS A 160 -22.72 28.68 2.45
C LYS A 160 -23.20 27.70 3.52
N LYS A 161 -22.60 26.51 3.60
CA LYS A 161 -22.89 25.55 4.68
C LYS A 161 -22.44 26.06 6.05
N ILE A 162 -21.29 26.72 6.12
CA ILE A 162 -20.80 27.38 7.34
C ILE A 162 -21.75 28.51 7.77
N ALA A 163 -22.24 29.32 6.82
CA ALA A 163 -23.21 30.39 7.09
C ALA A 163 -24.52 29.88 7.71
N ILE A 164 -25.00 28.68 7.32
CA ILE A 164 -26.15 28.03 7.96
C ILE A 164 -25.84 27.68 9.42
N ASN A 165 -24.68 27.07 9.67
CA ASN A 165 -24.31 26.62 11.02
C ASN A 165 -24.16 27.81 11.99
N ASN A 166 -23.63 28.93 11.50
CA ASN A 166 -23.42 30.14 12.29
C ASN A 166 -24.67 31.03 12.41
N SER A 167 -25.79 30.65 11.79
CA SER A 167 -27.01 31.46 11.81
C SER A 167 -27.70 31.42 13.18
N ARG A 168 -27.85 32.60 13.80
CA ARG A 168 -28.37 32.76 15.17
C ARG A 168 -29.89 32.78 15.27
N THR A 169 -30.59 33.23 14.24
CA THR A 169 -32.05 33.44 14.23
C THR A 169 -32.72 32.57 13.16
N LYS A 170 -33.95 32.10 13.41
CA LYS A 170 -34.69 31.23 12.46
C LYS A 170 -34.80 31.84 11.05
N ALA A 171 -35.08 33.14 10.93
CA ALA A 171 -35.15 33.84 9.65
C ALA A 171 -33.82 33.82 8.88
N LYS A 172 -32.69 34.13 9.56
CA LYS A 172 -31.34 34.08 8.96
C LYS A 172 -30.97 32.66 8.52
N LYS A 173 -31.39 31.65 9.29
CA LYS A 173 -31.18 30.23 8.96
C LYS A 173 -31.95 29.81 7.71
N LEU A 174 -33.21 30.25 7.56
CA LEU A 174 -34.01 29.98 6.36
C LEU A 174 -33.38 30.62 5.12
N LYS A 175 -32.94 31.88 5.21
CA LYS A 175 -32.25 32.58 4.12
C LYS A 175 -30.94 31.87 3.72
N ALA A 176 -30.08 31.54 4.69
CA ALA A 176 -28.83 30.83 4.42
C ALA A 176 -29.06 29.43 3.81
N LYS A 177 -30.15 28.75 4.20
CA LYS A 177 -30.53 27.45 3.63
C LYS A 177 -30.97 27.58 2.17
N ALA A 178 -31.69 28.65 1.81
CA ALA A 178 -32.04 28.92 0.42
C ALA A 178 -30.78 29.17 -0.43
N GLU A 179 -29.85 30.00 0.05
CA GLU A 179 -28.58 30.27 -0.63
C GLU A 179 -27.71 29.00 -0.81
N TYR A 180 -27.66 28.14 0.19
CA TYR A 180 -26.97 26.85 0.08
C TYR A 180 -27.60 25.93 -0.97
N THR A 181 -28.93 25.90 -1.08
CA THR A 181 -29.62 25.11 -2.10
C THR A 181 -29.22 25.57 -3.51
N GLU A 182 -29.15 26.88 -3.74
CA GLU A 182 -28.72 27.43 -5.02
C GLU A 182 -27.23 27.11 -5.32
N ALA A 183 -26.34 27.32 -4.33
CA ALA A 183 -24.93 27.00 -4.48
C ALA A 183 -24.69 25.50 -4.75
N ASN A 184 -25.42 24.62 -4.07
CA ASN A 184 -25.35 23.17 -4.29
C ASN A 184 -25.87 22.78 -5.68
N ARG A 185 -26.85 23.50 -6.23
CA ARG A 185 -27.30 23.32 -7.63
C ARG A 185 -26.17 23.66 -8.60
N LYS A 186 -25.46 24.77 -8.37
CA LYS A 186 -24.31 25.18 -9.21
C LYS A 186 -23.16 24.18 -9.16
N VAL A 187 -22.84 23.65 -7.98
CA VAL A 187 -21.85 22.56 -7.83
C VAL A 187 -22.24 21.32 -8.63
N LYS A 188 -23.50 20.89 -8.58
CA LYS A 188 -23.97 19.74 -9.37
C LYS A 188 -23.92 20.01 -10.87
N GLN A 189 -24.16 21.25 -11.29
CA GLN A 189 -24.08 21.65 -12.69
C GLN A 189 -22.64 21.67 -13.20
N SER A 190 -21.71 22.27 -12.46
CA SER A 190 -20.28 22.31 -12.85
C SER A 190 -19.67 20.92 -12.94
N ILE A 191 -20.01 20.01 -12.03
CA ILE A 191 -19.58 18.59 -12.10
C ILE A 191 -20.10 17.91 -13.37
N ARG A 192 -21.35 18.18 -13.77
CA ARG A 192 -21.94 17.60 -14.99
C ARG A 192 -21.23 18.12 -16.25
N VAL A 193 -21.03 19.43 -16.33
CA VAL A 193 -20.34 20.08 -17.46
C VAL A 193 -18.90 19.60 -17.55
N HIS A 194 -18.17 19.52 -16.43
CA HIS A 194 -16.80 19.00 -16.41
C HIS A 194 -16.73 17.55 -16.91
N LYS A 195 -17.69 16.71 -16.50
CA LYS A 195 -17.77 15.32 -16.96
C LYS A 195 -18.06 15.24 -18.47
N GLN A 196 -18.96 16.06 -18.99
CA GLN A 196 -19.27 16.12 -20.42
C GLN A 196 -18.04 16.54 -21.23
N LYS A 197 -17.40 17.64 -20.83
CA LYS A 197 -16.17 18.12 -21.46
C LYS A 197 -15.07 17.06 -21.48
N TYR A 198 -14.87 16.36 -20.36
CA TYR A 198 -13.90 15.26 -20.30
C TYR A 198 -14.23 14.11 -21.28
N MET A 199 -15.51 13.82 -21.49
CA MET A 199 -15.93 12.81 -22.46
C MET A 199 -15.75 13.29 -23.91
N GLU A 200 -16.04 14.56 -24.18
CA GLU A 200 -15.83 15.21 -25.49
C GLU A 200 -14.34 15.26 -25.84
N ASP A 201 -13.47 15.71 -24.92
CA ASP A 201 -12.02 15.76 -25.12
C ASP A 201 -11.44 14.36 -25.46
N LEU A 202 -11.98 13.31 -24.83
CA LEU A 202 -11.62 11.93 -25.15
C LEU A 202 -12.10 11.54 -26.56
N ALA A 203 -13.34 11.85 -26.92
CA ALA A 203 -13.88 11.56 -28.24
C ALA A 203 -13.08 12.25 -29.35
N THR A 204 -12.77 13.55 -29.19
CA THR A 204 -11.94 14.29 -30.16
C THR A 204 -10.54 13.71 -30.28
N THR A 205 -9.97 13.20 -29.18
CA THR A 205 -8.66 12.52 -29.22
C THR A 205 -8.72 11.23 -30.05
N ALA A 206 -9.83 10.48 -29.96
CA ALA A 206 -10.02 9.27 -30.76
C ALA A 206 -10.17 9.60 -32.26
N GLU A 207 -10.93 10.65 -32.59
CA GLU A 207 -11.12 11.11 -33.98
C GLU A 207 -9.79 11.53 -34.63
N ILE A 208 -8.96 12.30 -33.91
CA ILE A 208 -7.63 12.69 -34.40
C ILE A 208 -6.76 11.45 -34.63
N ALA A 209 -6.76 10.50 -33.69
CA ALA A 209 -5.97 9.28 -33.83
C ALA A 209 -6.41 8.41 -35.01
N GLU A 210 -7.70 8.36 -35.32
CA GLU A 210 -8.23 7.68 -36.50
C GLU A 210 -7.79 8.35 -37.80
N ALA A 211 -7.83 9.70 -37.84
CA ALA A 211 -7.33 10.47 -38.98
C ALA A 211 -5.81 10.31 -39.20
N GLU A 212 -5.05 10.08 -38.14
CA GLU A 212 -3.61 9.79 -38.19
C GLU A 212 -3.29 8.32 -38.55
N GLY A 213 -4.30 7.46 -38.75
CA GLY A 213 -4.11 6.03 -39.02
C GLY A 213 -3.63 5.22 -37.81
N ASN A 214 -3.81 5.73 -36.59
CA ASN A 214 -3.41 5.06 -35.36
C ASN A 214 -4.49 4.06 -34.91
N ILE A 215 -4.32 2.79 -35.28
CA ILE A 215 -5.29 1.72 -35.07
C ILE A 215 -5.56 1.43 -33.57
N GLY A 216 -4.61 1.69 -32.68
CA GLY A 216 -4.69 1.27 -31.27
C GLY A 216 -5.36 2.27 -30.33
N GLN A 217 -5.16 3.58 -30.54
CA GLN A 217 -5.62 4.64 -29.64
C GLN A 217 -7.16 4.77 -29.56
N PRO A 218 -7.92 4.71 -30.67
CA PRO A 218 -9.39 4.78 -30.63
C PRO A 218 -9.98 3.68 -29.74
N TYR A 219 -9.49 2.44 -29.87
CA TYR A 219 -9.93 1.30 -29.05
C TYR A 219 -9.73 1.53 -27.55
N ASP A 220 -8.55 2.00 -27.15
CA ASP A 220 -8.25 2.29 -25.75
C ASP A 220 -9.11 3.43 -25.20
N VAL A 221 -9.42 4.44 -26.02
CA VAL A 221 -10.32 5.55 -25.66
C VAL A 221 -11.77 5.07 -25.52
N THR A 222 -12.29 4.28 -26.46
CA THR A 222 -13.64 3.70 -26.38
C THR A 222 -13.79 2.81 -25.14
N LYS A 223 -12.74 2.07 -24.78
CA LYS A 223 -12.69 1.29 -23.54
C LYS A 223 -12.72 2.17 -22.29
N ARG A 224 -12.08 3.34 -22.31
CA ARG A 224 -12.15 4.33 -21.22
C ARG A 224 -13.53 4.99 -21.10
N LEU A 225 -14.17 5.32 -22.23
CA LEU A 225 -15.50 5.92 -22.29
C LEU A 225 -16.61 4.96 -21.84
N SER A 226 -16.54 3.69 -22.25
CA SER A 226 -17.57 2.70 -21.92
C SER A 226 -17.61 2.32 -20.45
N GLY A 227 -16.56 2.61 -19.66
CA GLY A 227 -16.49 2.31 -18.23
C GLY A 227 -16.58 0.82 -17.87
N LYS A 228 -16.67 -0.06 -18.87
CA LYS A 228 -16.75 -1.51 -18.73
C LYS A 228 -15.34 -2.04 -18.54
N TYR A 229 -14.92 -2.22 -17.29
CA TYR A 229 -13.76 -3.06 -16.96
C TYR A 229 -14.14 -4.54 -17.07
N GLY A 230 -14.49 -4.97 -18.29
CA GLY A 230 -14.51 -6.38 -18.67
C GLY A 230 -13.15 -6.76 -19.23
N LYS A 231 -12.73 -8.02 -19.05
CA LYS A 231 -11.61 -8.58 -19.82
C LYS A 231 -11.87 -8.31 -21.29
N PRO A 232 -10.91 -7.73 -22.03
CA PRO A 232 -11.02 -7.71 -23.48
C PRO A 232 -11.01 -9.16 -23.96
N GLU A 233 -12.05 -9.60 -24.64
CA GLU A 233 -12.00 -10.83 -25.43
C GLU A 233 -11.26 -10.48 -26.73
N LEU A 234 -9.94 -10.25 -26.62
CA LEU A 234 -9.10 -9.76 -27.69
C LEU A 234 -8.46 -10.91 -28.44
N LEU A 235 -9.23 -11.64 -29.23
CA LEU A 235 -8.68 -12.34 -30.39
C LEU A 235 -9.69 -12.25 -31.53
N VAL A 236 -9.27 -11.65 -32.64
CA VAL A 236 -9.97 -11.69 -33.92
C VAL A 236 -9.97 -13.16 -34.34
N LYS A 237 -11.13 -13.82 -34.27
CA LYS A 237 -11.27 -15.25 -34.61
C LYS A 237 -11.50 -15.45 -36.11
N ASN A 238 -10.90 -16.47 -36.70
CA ASN A 238 -11.23 -16.91 -38.06
C ASN A 238 -12.64 -17.53 -38.12
N LYS A 239 -13.10 -17.93 -39.32
CA LYS A 239 -14.44 -18.54 -39.52
C LYS A 239 -14.62 -19.82 -38.69
N GLU A 240 -13.53 -20.48 -38.30
CA GLU A 240 -13.50 -21.69 -37.45
C GLU A 240 -13.37 -21.38 -35.95
N GLY A 241 -13.43 -20.10 -35.53
CA GLY A 241 -13.39 -19.70 -34.13
C GLY A 241 -11.99 -19.70 -33.48
N LYS A 242 -10.92 -19.95 -34.25
CA LYS A 242 -9.53 -19.89 -33.79
C LYS A 242 -8.96 -18.47 -33.86
N PRO A 243 -8.11 -18.07 -32.92
CA PRO A 243 -7.53 -16.73 -32.90
C PRO A 243 -6.51 -16.52 -34.02
N ILE A 244 -6.64 -15.42 -34.75
CA ILE A 244 -5.73 -15.00 -35.83
C ILE A 244 -4.53 -14.27 -35.23
N THR A 245 -3.33 -14.77 -35.48
CA THR A 245 -2.06 -14.23 -34.96
C THR A 245 -1.26 -13.43 -35.99
N GLU A 246 -1.60 -13.53 -37.28
CA GLU A 246 -0.90 -12.86 -38.38
C GLU A 246 -1.69 -11.64 -38.91
N VAL A 247 -0.98 -10.55 -39.18
CA VAL A 247 -1.56 -9.25 -39.59
C VAL A 247 -2.26 -9.33 -40.95
N LEU A 248 -1.67 -10.06 -41.91
CA LEU A 248 -2.25 -10.24 -43.25
C LEU A 248 -3.57 -11.00 -43.22
N GLU A 249 -3.71 -11.99 -42.34
CA GLU A 249 -4.96 -12.72 -42.16
C GLU A 249 -6.05 -11.86 -41.48
N GLN A 250 -5.66 -10.90 -40.64
CA GLN A 250 -6.61 -9.94 -40.08
C GLN A 250 -7.15 -9.00 -41.16
N GLU A 251 -6.31 -8.50 -42.07
CA GLU A 251 -6.72 -7.63 -43.19
C GLU A 251 -7.67 -8.36 -44.15
N ASN A 252 -7.35 -9.60 -44.54
CA ASN A 252 -8.19 -10.41 -45.42
C ASN A 252 -9.57 -10.74 -44.82
N ARG A 253 -9.70 -10.78 -43.49
CA ARG A 253 -10.99 -10.97 -42.82
C ARG A 253 -11.95 -9.80 -43.03
N TRP A 254 -11.44 -8.58 -43.21
CA TRP A 254 -12.26 -7.39 -43.43
C TRP A 254 -12.58 -7.13 -44.91
N ILE A 255 -11.99 -7.91 -45.82
CA ILE A 255 -12.07 -7.70 -47.28
C ILE A 255 -13.05 -8.67 -47.98
N GLY A 256 -13.72 -9.60 -47.29
CA GLY A 256 -14.82 -10.42 -47.86
C GLY A 256 -15.95 -10.68 -46.84
N ASP A 257 -17.24 -10.58 -47.16
CA ASP A 257 -17.95 -10.63 -48.45
C ASP A 257 -18.72 -9.32 -48.77
#